data_AF-A0A0C9WIA5-F1
#
_entry.id   AF-A0A0C9WIA5-F1
#
_cell.length_a   1.000
_cell.length_b   1.000
_cell.length_c   1.000
_cell.angle_alpha   90.00
_cell.angle_beta   90.00
_cell.angle_gamma   90.00
#
_symmetry.space_group_name_H-M   'P 1'
#
loop_
_entity.id
_entity.type
_entity.pdbx_description
1 polymer ?
#
loop_
_entity_poly.entity_id
_entity_poly.type
_entity_poly.pdbx_seq_one_letter_code
_entity_poly.pdbx_strand_id
1 'polypeptide(L)'
;MSQRRIEVFWRLTGAREKHRIEPSADHLWCRDGLRGTLDVDPGPSADLERPWIKNTRHRRPPFPNAEEHLEVLHKFTKVDPQDPATRIASNQRDLGRIGRIVYRNALELKDTEVVAINDPFIDLEFMVRFLLFARYLGFSSPNSTDGRLPVQDGKLIVNGKLVTIVGERDPAAIPWSSAGAEYIVESTGVFTTTEKASARLKGSAKKVIISAPSADAPMFVVGVNLNKYDPAVKVISNASCTTNCLAPLAKIIHDNFGIVEGLMTTVHATTATQKTVDGPSHKDWRGGRSVNNNIIPSSTGAAKAVGKVIPSLNGKLTGLAFRVPTLDVSVVDLVVRIEKPATYEEIKATIKAAAEGSYKGIVEYSEDQVVSTDFIGHTASSIFDAGAGIQLSPNFVKLISWYDNEWGYSRRVCDLLVYAAAQDAKAGL
;
A
#
# COMPACT_ATOMS: atom_id res chain seq x y z
N MET A 1 -46.89 -17.77 26.34
CA MET A 1 -46.27 -16.73 25.49
C MET A 1 -45.77 -15.62 26.40
N SER A 2 -44.46 -15.36 26.39
CA SER A 2 -43.83 -14.17 26.98
C SER A 2 -42.43 -14.07 26.38
N GLN A 3 -42.32 -13.38 25.25
CA GLN A 3 -41.01 -13.00 24.70
C GLN A 3 -40.32 -12.08 25.72
N ARG A 4 -39.28 -12.56 26.39
CA ARG A 4 -38.38 -11.69 27.15
C ARG A 4 -37.52 -10.94 26.13
N ARG A 5 -37.87 -9.68 25.86
CA ARG A 5 -36.96 -8.73 25.22
C ARG A 5 -35.83 -8.44 26.20
N ILE A 6 -34.60 -8.74 25.78
CA ILE A 6 -33.39 -8.27 26.46
C ILE A 6 -32.98 -6.98 25.75
N GLU A 7 -33.18 -5.84 26.40
CA GLU A 7 -32.58 -4.57 26.00
C GLU A 7 -31.22 -4.44 26.69
N VAL A 8 -30.15 -4.32 25.89
CA VAL A 8 -28.78 -4.15 26.40
C VAL A 8 -28.41 -2.67 26.32
N PHE A 9 -28.20 -2.05 27.48
CA PHE A 9 -27.62 -0.71 27.61
C PHE A 9 -26.08 -0.77 27.57
N TRP A 10 -25.45 0.07 26.73
CA TRP A 10 -24.00 0.29 26.79
C TRP A 10 -23.66 1.28 27.90
N ARG A 11 -22.76 0.88 28.81
CA ARG A 11 -22.12 1.79 29.77
C ARG A 11 -20.69 2.06 29.31
N LEU A 12 -20.42 3.31 28.92
CA LEU A 12 -19.08 3.86 28.76
C LEU A 12 -18.56 4.30 30.13
N THR A 13 -17.49 3.69 30.63
CA THR A 13 -16.58 4.36 31.59
C THR A 13 -15.23 3.64 31.59
N GLY A 14 -14.16 4.39 31.35
CA GLY A 14 -12.80 3.99 31.70
C GLY A 14 -12.52 4.26 33.18
N ALA A 15 -11.65 3.45 33.77
CA ALA A 15 -10.74 3.81 34.86
C ALA A 15 -9.76 2.66 35.07
N ARG A 16 -8.51 3.00 35.35
CA ARG A 16 -7.42 2.10 35.71
C ARG A 16 -7.69 1.47 37.07
N GLU A 17 -7.38 0.19 37.23
CA GLU A 17 -7.02 -0.37 38.54
C GLU A 17 -5.96 -1.46 38.38
N LYS A 18 -4.89 -1.35 39.17
CA LYS A 18 -3.78 -2.28 39.27
C LYS A 18 -4.19 -3.42 40.19
N HIS A 19 -4.22 -4.67 39.71
CA HIS A 19 -4.15 -5.83 40.60
C HIS A 19 -3.06 -6.81 40.17
N ARG A 20 -2.22 -7.12 41.16
CA ARG A 20 -1.13 -8.09 41.18
C ARG A 20 -1.77 -9.47 41.39
N ILE A 21 -1.49 -10.43 40.52
CA ILE A 21 -1.96 -11.82 40.66
C ILE A 21 -0.75 -12.68 41.03
N GLU A 22 -0.79 -13.28 42.22
CA GLU A 22 0.06 -14.43 42.58
C GLU A 22 -0.66 -15.74 42.20
N PRO A 23 0.07 -16.81 41.85
CA PRO A 23 -0.54 -18.04 41.34
C PRO A 23 -0.92 -18.98 42.49
N SER A 24 -2.21 -19.30 42.62
CA SER A 24 -2.65 -20.47 43.38
C SER A 24 -3.11 -21.57 42.43
N ALA A 25 -2.58 -22.77 42.69
CA ALA A 25 -2.86 -24.01 41.99
C ALA A 25 -4.33 -24.46 42.13
N ASP A 26 -4.70 -25.39 41.24
CA ASP A 26 -5.80 -26.35 41.31
C ASP A 26 -6.96 -26.11 40.32
N HIS A 27 -6.83 -26.73 39.13
CA HIS A 27 -7.71 -27.83 38.70
C HIS A 27 -7.18 -28.49 37.42
N LEU A 28 -6.51 -29.63 37.62
CA LEU A 28 -6.21 -30.65 36.62
C LEU A 28 -7.45 -31.49 36.33
N TRP A 29 -7.75 -31.74 35.05
CA TRP A 29 -8.47 -32.94 34.62
C TRP A 29 -7.83 -33.53 33.36
N CYS A 30 -7.84 -34.88 33.36
CA CYS A 30 -7.43 -35.85 32.34
C CYS A 30 -5.94 -36.20 32.23
N ARG A 31 -5.58 -37.26 32.97
CA ARG A 31 -4.55 -38.24 32.61
C ARG A 31 -5.20 -39.63 32.62
N ASP A 32 -4.96 -40.39 31.56
CA ASP A 32 -4.94 -41.86 31.40
C ASP A 32 -5.27 -42.14 29.92
N GLY A 33 -4.50 -42.84 29.09
CA GLY A 33 -3.32 -43.67 29.30
C GLY A 33 -3.28 -44.68 28.16
N LEU A 34 -2.53 -44.40 27.09
CA LEU A 34 -2.12 -45.39 26.08
C LEU A 34 -0.70 -45.04 25.63
N ARG A 35 0.29 -45.64 26.30
CA ARG A 35 1.67 -45.70 25.82
C ARG A 35 1.76 -46.87 24.85
N GLY A 36 1.77 -46.59 23.56
CA GLY A 36 2.33 -47.49 22.56
C GLY A 36 3.72 -46.96 22.19
N THR A 37 4.77 -47.69 22.57
CA THR A 37 6.11 -47.48 22.03
C THR A 37 6.16 -48.10 20.64
N LEU A 38 6.12 -47.27 19.60
CA LEU A 38 6.56 -47.67 18.26
C LEU A 38 8.09 -47.58 18.26
N ASP A 39 8.74 -48.71 18.45
CA ASP A 39 10.15 -48.87 18.10
C ASP A 39 10.25 -48.80 16.57
N VAL A 40 10.60 -47.62 16.06
CA VAL A 40 11.07 -47.44 14.69
C VAL A 40 12.58 -47.65 14.71
N ASP A 41 12.99 -48.83 14.28
CA ASP A 41 14.35 -49.21 13.96
C ASP A 41 14.96 -48.20 12.95
N PRO A 42 16.03 -47.45 13.29
CA PRO A 42 16.68 -46.55 12.36
C PRO A 42 17.56 -47.39 11.42
N GLY A 43 16.93 -47.97 10.40
CA GLY A 43 17.64 -48.54 9.26
C GLY A 43 18.59 -47.50 8.64
N PRO A 44 19.67 -47.94 7.99
CA PRO A 44 20.76 -47.06 7.56
C PRO A 44 20.22 -45.95 6.66
N SER A 45 20.57 -44.71 7.00
CA SER A 45 20.20 -43.50 6.27
C SER A 45 20.70 -43.59 4.84
N ALA A 46 19.83 -43.97 3.91
CA ALA A 46 20.02 -43.68 2.50
C ALA A 46 19.88 -42.15 2.34
N ASP A 47 20.99 -41.49 2.01
CA ASP A 47 21.02 -40.10 1.54
C ASP A 47 20.15 -39.97 0.28
N LEU A 48 18.85 -39.75 0.48
CA LEU A 48 17.96 -39.25 -0.54
C LEU A 48 18.21 -37.74 -0.65
N GLU A 49 19.21 -37.36 -1.44
CA GLU A 49 19.33 -36.00 -1.95
C GLU A 49 17.99 -35.62 -2.59
N ARG A 50 17.22 -34.76 -1.91
CA ARG A 50 15.99 -34.17 -2.43
C ARG A 50 16.38 -32.96 -3.30
N PRO A 51 16.35 -33.03 -4.65
CA PRO A 51 16.95 -32.01 -5.51
C PRO A 51 16.24 -30.65 -5.46
N TRP A 52 15.02 -30.60 -4.90
CA TRP A 52 14.19 -29.39 -4.81
C TRP A 52 14.34 -28.59 -3.51
N ILE A 53 15.04 -29.12 -2.50
CA ILE A 53 15.47 -28.30 -1.34
C ILE A 53 16.87 -27.76 -1.64
N LYS A 54 17.00 -27.04 -2.76
CA LYS A 54 18.07 -26.05 -2.83
C LYS A 54 17.69 -25.00 -1.80
N ASN A 55 18.61 -24.75 -0.88
CA ASN A 55 18.54 -23.72 0.14
C ASN A 55 18.51 -22.34 -0.54
N THR A 56 17.43 -22.02 -1.24
CA THR A 56 17.06 -20.67 -1.62
C THR A 56 16.60 -20.00 -0.35
N ARG A 57 17.58 -19.59 0.48
CA ARG A 57 17.39 -18.34 1.22
C ARG A 57 17.04 -17.32 0.14
N HIS A 58 15.76 -17.10 -0.10
CA HIS A 58 15.27 -15.99 -0.89
C HIS A 58 15.84 -14.75 -0.20
N ARG A 59 17.02 -14.33 -0.66
CA ARG A 59 17.47 -12.98 -0.43
C ARG A 59 16.35 -12.17 -1.04
N ARG A 60 15.71 -11.32 -0.23
CA ARG A 60 14.87 -10.23 -0.74
C ARG A 60 15.59 -9.72 -1.99
N PRO A 61 14.93 -9.60 -3.16
CA PRO A 61 15.55 -8.85 -4.24
C PRO A 61 16.01 -7.53 -3.59
N PRO A 62 17.28 -7.14 -3.76
CA PRO A 62 17.74 -5.88 -3.18
C PRO A 62 16.71 -4.84 -3.59
N PHE A 63 16.14 -4.13 -2.61
CA PHE A 63 15.29 -2.98 -2.92
C PHE A 63 16.02 -2.18 -3.99
N PRO A 64 15.35 -1.78 -5.08
CA PRO A 64 16.02 -1.03 -6.12
C PRO A 64 16.74 0.12 -5.43
N ASN A 65 18.06 0.15 -5.60
CA ASN A 65 18.86 1.14 -4.88
C ASN A 65 18.40 2.54 -5.33
N ALA A 66 18.75 3.58 -4.58
CA ALA A 66 18.29 4.93 -4.90
C ALA A 66 18.57 5.30 -6.38
N GLU A 67 19.68 4.85 -6.97
CA GLU A 67 20.02 5.09 -8.38
C GLU A 67 19.06 4.42 -9.36
N GLU A 68 18.72 3.13 -9.16
CA GLU A 68 17.72 2.43 -9.98
C GLU A 68 16.34 3.07 -9.86
N HIS A 69 15.99 3.58 -8.67
CA HIS A 69 14.77 4.34 -8.51
C HIS A 69 14.80 5.65 -9.29
N LEU A 70 15.91 6.38 -9.25
CA LEU A 70 16.08 7.63 -9.99
C LEU A 70 15.93 7.42 -11.50
N GLU A 71 16.39 6.29 -12.05
CA GLU A 71 16.13 5.93 -13.44
C GLU A 71 14.63 5.78 -13.74
N VAL A 72 13.91 5.08 -12.86
CA VAL A 72 12.44 4.89 -12.98
C VAL A 72 11.74 6.23 -12.90
N LEU A 73 12.10 7.04 -11.90
CA LEU A 73 11.56 8.37 -11.68
C LEU A 73 11.80 9.21 -12.94
N HIS A 74 13.05 9.45 -13.34
CA HIS A 74 13.38 10.24 -14.52
C HIS A 74 12.64 9.75 -15.78
N LYS A 75 12.50 8.44 -15.97
CA LYS A 75 11.80 7.87 -17.12
C LYS A 75 10.32 8.24 -17.21
N PHE A 76 9.58 8.14 -16.09
CA PHE A 76 8.13 8.41 -16.10
C PHE A 76 7.78 9.85 -15.81
N THR A 77 8.56 10.49 -14.96
CA THR A 77 8.30 11.85 -14.50
C THR A 77 8.98 12.89 -15.40
N LYS A 78 10.03 12.50 -16.14
CA LYS A 78 10.90 13.42 -16.90
C LYS A 78 11.45 14.55 -16.01
N VAL A 79 11.74 14.18 -14.76
CA VAL A 79 12.33 15.05 -13.72
C VAL A 79 13.78 14.66 -13.55
N ASP A 80 14.66 15.67 -13.54
CA ASP A 80 16.07 15.46 -13.21
C ASP A 80 16.18 15.12 -11.71
N PRO A 81 16.69 13.93 -11.37
CA PRO A 81 16.99 13.54 -9.98
C PRO A 81 17.80 14.55 -9.17
N GLN A 82 18.65 15.34 -9.82
CA GLN A 82 19.54 16.29 -9.15
C GLN A 82 18.89 17.66 -8.92
N ASP A 83 17.64 17.86 -9.37
CA ASP A 83 16.93 19.12 -9.21
C ASP A 83 16.72 19.43 -7.70
N PRO A 84 17.14 20.59 -7.17
CA PRO A 84 16.83 20.98 -5.81
C PRO A 84 15.31 21.02 -5.52
N ALA A 85 14.46 21.23 -6.53
CA ALA A 85 13.00 21.18 -6.43
C ALA A 85 12.47 19.77 -6.09
N THR A 86 13.29 18.74 -6.26
CA THR A 86 12.98 17.37 -5.82
C THR A 86 12.96 17.24 -4.31
N ARG A 87 13.71 18.11 -3.58
CA ARG A 87 13.77 18.21 -2.11
C ARG A 87 12.47 18.74 -1.54
N ILE A 88 11.45 17.93 -1.70
CA ILE A 88 10.09 18.28 -1.33
C ILE A 88 9.97 18.03 0.15
N ALA A 89 9.73 19.12 0.87
CA ALA A 89 9.18 19.13 2.21
C ALA A 89 7.79 18.47 2.17
N SER A 90 7.78 17.13 2.22
CA SER A 90 6.57 16.33 2.20
C SER A 90 6.06 16.18 3.63
N ASN A 91 4.75 16.33 3.81
CA ASN A 91 4.15 16.15 5.12
C ASN A 91 3.24 14.95 5.14
N GLN A 92 3.28 14.18 6.21
CA GLN A 92 2.30 13.14 6.44
C GLN A 92 1.34 13.57 7.52
N ARG A 93 0.06 13.65 7.16
CA ARG A 93 -0.95 13.52 8.20
C ARG A 93 -1.24 12.04 8.45
N ASP A 94 -1.11 11.68 9.70
CA ASP A 94 -1.30 10.37 10.31
C ASP A 94 -0.14 9.40 10.02
N LEU A 95 0.53 8.97 11.08
CA LEU A 95 1.42 7.82 11.03
C LEU A 95 0.58 6.54 11.01
N GLY A 96 -0.45 6.48 10.17
CA GLY A 96 -1.16 5.26 9.81
C GLY A 96 -0.28 4.31 9.01
N ARG A 97 -0.86 3.27 8.41
CA ARG A 97 -0.10 2.32 7.57
C ARG A 97 0.59 3.04 6.40
N ILE A 98 -0.16 3.81 5.61
CA ILE A 98 0.36 4.53 4.44
C ILE A 98 1.34 5.62 4.82
N GLY A 99 1.01 6.53 5.74
CA GLY A 99 1.92 7.61 6.15
C GLY A 99 3.31 7.07 6.51
N ARG A 100 3.40 6.13 7.47
CA ARG A 100 4.68 5.54 7.88
C ARG A 100 5.48 4.91 6.73
N ILE A 101 4.82 4.34 5.74
CA ILE A 101 5.50 3.66 4.64
C ILE A 101 5.90 4.66 3.55
N VAL A 102 5.13 5.73 3.32
CA VAL A 102 5.57 6.90 2.55
C VAL A 102 6.82 7.51 3.20
N TYR A 103 6.89 7.55 4.54
CA TYR A 103 8.05 8.12 5.26
C TYR A 103 9.29 7.28 5.00
N ARG A 104 9.15 5.96 5.09
CA ARG A 104 10.23 5.02 4.81
C ARG A 104 10.69 5.08 3.37
N ASN A 105 9.76 5.17 2.42
CA ASN A 105 10.10 5.36 1.01
C ASN A 105 10.85 6.68 0.82
N ALA A 106 10.38 7.79 1.40
CA ALA A 106 11.08 9.08 1.32
C ALA A 106 12.53 9.00 1.84
N LEU A 107 12.76 8.30 2.96
CA LEU A 107 14.11 8.08 3.51
C LEU A 107 15.01 7.22 2.62
N GLU A 108 14.42 6.22 1.95
CA GLU A 108 15.14 5.32 1.04
C GLU A 108 15.54 6.03 -0.25
N LEU A 109 14.60 6.80 -0.82
CA LEU A 109 14.79 7.51 -2.09
C LEU A 109 15.74 8.69 -1.96
N LYS A 110 15.72 9.40 -0.83
CA LYS A 110 16.46 10.65 -0.58
C LYS A 110 16.12 11.82 -1.51
N ASP A 111 15.21 11.61 -2.45
CA ASP A 111 14.69 12.66 -3.33
C ASP A 111 13.80 13.61 -2.54
N THR A 112 12.96 13.07 -1.65
CA THR A 112 12.02 13.84 -0.83
C THR A 112 12.48 13.96 0.62
N GLU A 113 12.14 15.08 1.26
CA GLU A 113 12.48 15.35 2.66
C GLU A 113 11.20 15.51 3.47
N VAL A 114 10.98 14.64 4.46
CA VAL A 114 9.84 14.80 5.35
C VAL A 114 10.23 15.75 6.49
N VAL A 115 9.70 16.97 6.47
CA VAL A 115 10.06 18.02 7.43
C VAL A 115 9.10 18.12 8.62
N ALA A 116 7.89 17.60 8.45
CA ALA A 116 6.87 17.61 9.49
C ALA A 116 5.89 16.45 9.34
N ILE A 117 5.24 16.11 10.45
CA ILE A 117 4.25 15.04 10.58
C ILE A 117 3.17 15.54 11.53
N ASN A 118 1.90 15.32 11.18
CA ASN A 118 0.79 15.63 12.07
C ASN A 118 -0.01 14.37 12.40
N ASP A 119 -0.25 14.05 13.66
CA ASP A 119 -1.21 13.01 14.05
C ASP A 119 -1.78 13.34 15.44
N PRO A 120 -3.08 13.70 15.56
CA PRO A 120 -3.67 14.09 16.84
C PRO A 120 -3.93 12.90 17.78
N PHE A 121 -3.68 11.66 17.34
CA PHE A 121 -3.93 10.44 18.11
C PHE A 121 -2.63 9.77 18.57
N ILE A 122 -1.48 10.28 18.14
CA ILE A 122 -0.17 9.69 18.41
C ILE A 122 0.77 10.76 18.97
N ASP A 123 1.23 10.58 20.20
CA ASP A 123 2.26 11.44 20.78
C ASP A 123 3.67 11.09 20.25
N LEU A 124 4.64 12.00 20.44
CA LEU A 124 6.01 11.86 19.96
C LEU A 124 6.69 10.55 20.44
N GLU A 125 6.47 10.15 21.69
CA GLU A 125 7.06 8.91 22.23
C GLU A 125 6.51 7.68 21.49
N PHE A 126 5.21 7.66 21.25
CA PHE A 126 4.55 6.62 20.49
C PHE A 126 4.98 6.65 19.01
N MET A 127 5.16 7.82 18.40
CA MET A 127 5.67 7.96 17.02
C MET A 127 7.07 7.33 16.88
N VAL A 128 7.99 7.66 17.79
CA VAL A 128 9.36 7.11 17.82
C VAL A 128 9.29 5.59 17.88
N ARG A 129 8.46 5.03 18.77
CA ARG A 129 8.28 3.58 18.90
C ARG A 129 7.68 2.96 17.63
N PHE A 130 6.64 3.56 17.05
CA PHE A 130 5.94 2.99 15.88
C PHE A 130 6.76 3.03 14.59
N LEU A 131 7.57 4.07 14.40
CA LEU A 131 8.47 4.18 13.25
C LEU A 131 9.58 3.11 13.28
N LEU A 132 10.07 2.77 14.48
CA LEU A 132 11.13 1.80 14.71
C LEU A 132 10.65 0.34 14.75
N PHE A 133 9.53 0.08 15.42
CA PHE A 133 9.10 -1.29 15.75
C PHE A 133 8.18 -1.95 14.72
N ALA A 134 8.01 -1.40 13.51
CA ALA A 134 7.33 -2.15 12.44
C ALA A 134 8.27 -3.26 11.89
N ARG A 135 8.52 -4.25 12.75
CA ARG A 135 9.39 -5.42 12.61
C ARG A 135 8.99 -6.29 11.42
N TYR A 136 7.73 -6.22 11.00
CA TYR A 136 7.21 -6.90 9.81
C TYR A 136 7.81 -6.39 8.49
N LEU A 137 8.36 -5.16 8.48
CA LEU A 137 8.89 -4.52 7.27
C LEU A 137 10.43 -4.32 7.31
N GLY A 138 11.11 -4.87 8.32
CA GLY A 138 12.59 -4.99 8.34
C GLY A 138 13.39 -3.68 8.39
N PHE A 139 12.81 -2.57 8.85
CA PHE A 139 13.54 -1.30 8.95
C PHE A 139 14.37 -1.24 10.24
N SER A 140 15.69 -1.05 10.11
CA SER A 140 16.59 -0.67 11.20
C SER A 140 17.32 0.59 10.76
N SER A 141 17.13 1.71 11.47
CA SER A 141 17.88 2.94 11.18
C SER A 141 19.34 2.75 11.60
N PRO A 142 20.33 3.11 10.77
CA PRO A 142 21.74 3.03 11.16
C PRO A 142 22.10 3.93 12.35
N ASN A 143 21.23 4.91 12.67
CA ASN A 143 21.39 5.82 13.80
C ASN A 143 20.54 5.44 15.03
N SER A 144 19.92 4.26 15.06
CA SER A 144 19.19 3.81 16.26
C SER A 144 20.18 3.30 17.31
N THR A 145 20.37 4.04 18.40
CA THR A 145 20.92 3.51 19.64
C THR A 145 19.78 2.88 20.44
N ASP A 146 19.95 1.62 20.85
CA ASP A 146 18.97 0.85 21.65
C ASP A 146 17.54 0.78 21.07
N GLY A 147 17.39 0.90 19.74
CA GLY A 147 16.08 0.89 19.10
C GLY A 147 15.23 2.13 19.39
N ARG A 148 15.86 3.29 19.64
CA ARG A 148 15.21 4.61 19.75
C ARG A 148 15.74 5.58 18.68
N LEU A 149 14.85 6.36 18.08
CA LEU A 149 15.24 7.48 17.21
C LEU A 149 15.58 8.67 18.12
N PRO A 150 16.65 9.42 17.83
CA PRO A 150 16.99 10.59 18.61
C PRO A 150 15.86 11.64 18.53
N VAL A 151 15.61 12.30 19.65
CA VAL A 151 14.64 13.40 19.78
C VAL A 151 15.39 14.60 20.31
N GLN A 152 15.14 15.77 19.74
CA GLN A 152 15.71 17.03 20.21
C GLN A 152 14.62 18.11 20.13
N ASP A 153 14.43 18.86 21.22
CA ASP A 153 13.50 20.00 21.31
C ASP A 153 12.06 19.66 20.85
N GLY A 154 11.56 18.48 21.20
CA GLY A 154 10.23 18.00 20.80
C GLY A 154 10.10 17.60 19.32
N LYS A 155 11.22 17.54 18.59
CA LYS A 155 11.30 17.11 17.19
C LYS A 155 12.00 15.77 17.07
N LEU A 156 11.64 15.00 16.05
CA LEU A 156 12.28 13.74 15.72
C LEU A 156 13.55 14.00 14.91
N ILE A 157 14.67 13.35 15.22
CA ILE A 157 15.87 13.40 14.40
C ILE A 157 15.96 12.12 13.56
N VAL A 158 15.97 12.27 12.24
CA VAL A 158 16.21 11.16 11.30
C VAL A 158 17.29 11.57 10.31
N ASN A 159 18.33 10.74 10.19
CA ASN A 159 19.51 11.01 9.36
C ASN A 159 20.14 12.40 9.61
N GLY A 160 20.14 12.87 10.86
CA GLY A 160 20.67 14.18 11.26
C GLY A 160 19.74 15.37 10.97
N LYS A 161 18.53 15.14 10.44
CA LYS A 161 17.54 16.17 10.12
C LYS A 161 16.40 16.18 11.14
N LEU A 162 15.92 17.38 11.46
CA LEU A 162 14.81 17.59 12.41
C LEU A 162 13.46 17.51 11.67
N VAL A 163 12.56 16.67 12.20
CA VAL A 163 11.19 16.50 11.72
C VAL A 163 10.24 17.02 12.80
N THR A 164 9.44 18.03 12.46
CA THR A 164 8.51 18.68 13.38
C THR A 164 7.26 17.81 13.57
N ILE A 165 6.92 17.51 14.81
CA ILE A 165 5.73 16.72 15.14
C ILE A 165 4.61 17.65 15.61
N VAL A 166 3.42 17.46 15.06
CA VAL A 166 2.22 18.26 15.36
C VAL A 166 1.06 17.32 15.74
N GLY A 167 0.22 17.73 16.69
CA GLY A 167 -0.90 16.95 17.22
C GLY A 167 -2.28 17.54 16.91
N GLU A 168 -2.45 18.20 15.76
CA GLU A 168 -3.61 19.04 15.49
C GLU A 168 -4.75 18.27 14.79
N ARG A 169 -5.97 18.42 15.34
CA ARG A 169 -7.20 17.81 14.80
C ARG A 169 -7.82 18.61 13.68
N ASP A 170 -7.76 19.93 13.76
CA ASP A 170 -8.22 20.79 12.67
C ASP A 170 -7.14 20.83 11.57
N PRO A 171 -7.42 20.32 10.35
CA PRO A 171 -6.48 20.40 9.24
C PRO A 171 -6.02 21.82 8.89
N ALA A 172 -6.84 22.83 9.19
CA ALA A 172 -6.57 24.23 8.90
C ALA A 172 -5.67 24.93 9.95
N ALA A 173 -5.54 24.35 11.15
CA ALA A 173 -4.75 24.91 12.25
C ALA A 173 -3.28 24.47 12.22
N ILE A 174 -2.91 23.58 11.30
CA ILE A 174 -1.59 22.96 11.27
C ILE A 174 -0.57 23.96 10.72
N PRO A 175 0.51 24.30 11.46
CA PRO A 175 1.43 25.36 11.08
C PRO A 175 2.49 24.87 10.08
N TRP A 176 2.08 24.41 8.89
CA TRP A 176 2.99 23.87 7.86
C TRP A 176 4.15 24.78 7.50
N SER A 177 3.92 26.09 7.49
CA SER A 177 4.93 27.12 7.18
C SER A 177 6.10 27.14 8.15
N SER A 178 5.85 26.84 9.43
CA SER A 178 6.91 26.79 10.44
C SER A 178 7.94 25.68 10.21
N ALA A 179 7.55 24.64 9.47
CA ALA A 179 8.41 23.53 9.10
C ALA A 179 8.92 23.61 7.66
N GLY A 180 8.48 24.61 6.88
CA GLY A 180 8.79 24.72 5.45
C GLY A 180 8.09 23.67 4.57
N ALA A 181 6.98 23.09 5.03
CA ALA A 181 6.24 22.08 4.26
C ALA A 181 5.46 22.70 3.10
N GLU A 182 5.72 22.23 1.88
CA GLU A 182 5.09 22.73 0.65
C GLU A 182 4.11 21.71 0.05
N TYR A 183 4.41 20.41 0.12
CA TYR A 183 3.55 19.36 -0.43
C TYR A 183 3.03 18.46 0.67
N ILE A 184 1.72 18.26 0.74
CA ILE A 184 1.07 17.54 1.83
C ILE A 184 0.52 16.22 1.33
N VAL A 185 0.93 15.11 1.95
CA VAL A 185 0.31 13.79 1.79
C VAL A 185 -0.86 13.68 2.76
N GLU A 186 -2.05 13.66 2.19
CA GLU A 186 -3.30 13.45 2.92
C GLU A 186 -3.58 11.95 3.02
N SER A 187 -3.14 11.34 4.13
CA SER A 187 -3.24 9.90 4.39
C SER A 187 -4.17 9.49 5.53
N THR A 188 -5.10 10.38 5.94
CA THR A 188 -6.08 10.07 7.00
C THR A 188 -7.20 9.14 6.56
N GLY A 189 -7.53 9.16 5.26
CA GLY A 189 -8.74 8.54 4.71
C GLY A 189 -10.05 9.30 4.96
N VAL A 190 -10.03 10.48 5.60
CA VAL A 190 -11.22 11.27 5.94
C VAL A 190 -11.40 12.51 5.04
N PHE A 191 -10.30 13.13 4.60
CA PHE A 191 -10.31 14.35 3.79
C PHE A 191 -10.04 14.05 2.32
N THR A 192 -10.87 13.21 1.70
CA THR A 192 -10.66 12.69 0.34
C THR A 192 -11.35 13.49 -0.77
N THR A 193 -11.99 14.63 -0.46
CA THR A 193 -12.56 15.54 -1.46
C THR A 193 -11.68 16.79 -1.60
N THR A 194 -11.78 17.46 -2.75
CA THR A 194 -11.04 18.70 -3.02
C THR A 194 -11.28 19.74 -1.93
N GLU A 195 -12.53 19.97 -1.54
CA GLU A 195 -12.89 20.92 -0.47
C GLU A 195 -12.22 20.58 0.86
N LYS A 196 -12.33 19.33 1.31
CA LYS A 196 -11.80 18.87 2.59
C LYS A 196 -10.27 18.90 2.63
N ALA A 197 -9.63 18.45 1.55
CA ALA A 197 -8.18 18.45 1.42
C ALA A 197 -7.62 19.87 1.28
N SER A 198 -8.37 20.81 0.68
CA SER A 198 -7.95 22.20 0.55
C SER A 198 -7.77 22.92 1.87
N ALA A 199 -8.35 22.42 2.97
CA ALA A 199 -8.08 22.94 4.31
C ALA A 199 -6.57 22.90 4.67
N ARG A 200 -5.80 22.00 4.05
CA ARG A 200 -4.34 21.88 4.22
C ARG A 200 -3.55 22.95 3.49
N LEU A 201 -4.14 23.61 2.51
CA LEU A 201 -3.50 24.66 1.71
C LEU A 201 -3.38 25.99 2.47
N LYS A 202 -3.94 26.10 3.67
CA LYS A 202 -3.69 27.26 4.53
C LYS A 202 -2.22 27.27 4.97
N GLY A 203 -1.55 28.41 4.81
CA GLY A 203 -0.12 28.57 5.12
C GLY A 203 0.75 28.45 3.86
N SER A 204 1.88 27.73 3.97
CA SER A 204 2.89 27.57 2.90
C SER A 204 2.64 26.38 1.97
N ALA A 205 1.61 25.57 2.22
CA ALA A 205 1.35 24.37 1.44
C ALA A 205 0.88 24.75 0.03
N LYS A 206 1.65 24.35 -0.98
CA LYS A 206 1.40 24.55 -2.40
C LYS A 206 0.45 23.49 -2.98
N LYS A 207 0.61 22.23 -2.56
CA LYS A 207 -0.08 21.07 -3.14
C LYS A 207 -0.53 20.07 -2.07
N VAL A 208 -1.62 19.37 -2.34
CA VAL A 208 -2.09 18.24 -1.54
C VAL A 208 -2.26 17.01 -2.43
N ILE A 209 -1.67 15.89 -2.00
CA ILE A 209 -1.77 14.58 -2.64
C ILE A 209 -2.60 13.68 -1.71
N ILE A 210 -3.81 13.35 -2.14
CA ILE A 210 -4.70 12.43 -1.43
C ILE A 210 -4.22 11.00 -1.68
N SER A 211 -3.91 10.26 -0.61
CA SER A 211 -3.44 8.87 -0.68
C SER A 211 -4.60 7.86 -0.72
N ALA A 212 -5.67 8.22 -1.42
CA ALA A 212 -6.87 7.43 -1.65
C ALA A 212 -7.63 7.97 -2.87
N PRO A 213 -8.56 7.20 -3.48
CA PRO A 213 -9.43 7.72 -4.52
C PRO A 213 -10.22 8.93 -4.03
N SER A 214 -10.33 9.93 -4.90
CA SER A 214 -11.16 11.11 -4.68
C SER A 214 -12.43 11.07 -5.54
N ALA A 215 -13.50 11.65 -5.02
CA ALA A 215 -14.74 11.81 -5.76
C ALA A 215 -14.61 12.88 -6.86
N ASP A 216 -13.87 13.95 -6.57
CA ASP A 216 -13.81 15.21 -7.32
C ASP A 216 -12.38 15.66 -7.69
N ALA A 217 -11.35 15.28 -6.92
CA ALA A 217 -9.97 15.59 -7.30
C ALA A 217 -9.47 14.69 -8.45
N PRO A 218 -8.71 15.24 -9.41
CA PRO A 218 -8.15 14.44 -10.50
C PRO A 218 -7.20 13.37 -9.97
N MET A 219 -7.32 12.18 -10.52
CA MET A 219 -6.52 11.01 -10.14
C MET A 219 -5.39 10.77 -11.13
N PHE A 220 -4.22 10.47 -10.60
CA PHE A 220 -3.03 10.15 -11.37
C PHE A 220 -2.48 8.78 -10.96
N VAL A 221 -2.03 8.03 -11.96
CA VAL A 221 -1.30 6.78 -11.81
C VAL A 221 0.02 6.92 -12.58
N VAL A 222 1.13 6.74 -11.87
CA VAL A 222 2.48 6.83 -12.44
C VAL A 222 2.64 5.76 -13.53
N GLY A 223 3.16 6.18 -14.69
CA GLY A 223 3.25 5.31 -15.87
C GLY A 223 1.99 5.24 -16.73
N VAL A 224 0.88 5.89 -16.34
CA VAL A 224 -0.39 5.83 -17.08
C VAL A 224 -0.81 7.19 -17.64
N ASN A 225 -1.02 8.20 -16.78
CA ASN A 225 -1.67 9.46 -17.18
C ASN A 225 -1.02 10.73 -16.61
N LEU A 226 0.24 10.68 -16.18
CA LEU A 226 0.95 11.85 -15.63
C LEU A 226 0.98 13.04 -16.61
N ASN A 227 1.00 12.78 -17.92
CA ASN A 227 0.93 13.80 -18.96
C ASN A 227 -0.36 14.65 -18.96
N LYS A 228 -1.38 14.27 -18.18
CA LYS A 228 -2.61 15.05 -17.98
C LYS A 228 -2.57 15.94 -16.74
N TYR A 229 -1.45 15.97 -16.02
CA TYR A 229 -1.27 16.81 -14.87
C TYR A 229 -1.31 18.29 -15.25
N ASP A 230 -2.03 19.07 -14.44
CA ASP A 230 -2.14 20.52 -14.57
C ASP A 230 -1.59 21.16 -13.29
N PRO A 231 -0.48 21.92 -13.36
CA PRO A 231 0.12 22.62 -12.22
C PRO A 231 -0.84 23.56 -11.49
N ALA A 232 -1.86 24.09 -12.17
CA ALA A 232 -2.86 24.97 -11.56
C ALA A 232 -3.73 24.23 -10.53
N VAL A 233 -3.86 22.91 -10.64
CA VAL A 233 -4.65 22.10 -9.70
C VAL A 233 -3.85 21.89 -8.41
N LYS A 234 -4.42 22.36 -7.29
CA LYS A 234 -3.76 22.30 -5.96
C LYS A 234 -4.01 21.01 -5.18
N VAL A 235 -5.07 20.26 -5.52
CA VAL A 235 -5.41 19.01 -4.84
C VAL A 235 -5.53 17.91 -5.89
N ILE A 236 -4.71 16.87 -5.74
CA ILE A 236 -4.67 15.71 -6.64
C ILE A 236 -4.77 14.42 -5.82
N SER A 237 -5.06 13.31 -6.49
CA SER A 237 -5.15 11.99 -5.84
C SER A 237 -4.25 10.98 -6.54
N ASN A 238 -3.58 10.12 -5.75
CA ASN A 238 -2.80 9.00 -6.27
C ASN A 238 -3.67 7.74 -6.51
N ALA A 239 -4.99 7.90 -6.66
CA ALA A 239 -5.96 6.81 -6.78
C ALA A 239 -5.86 5.80 -5.60
N SER A 240 -6.14 4.52 -5.85
CA SER A 240 -5.97 3.42 -4.87
C SER A 240 -4.82 2.49 -5.24
N CYS A 241 -4.36 1.68 -4.29
CA CYS A 241 -3.41 0.58 -4.52
C CYS A 241 -3.90 -0.36 -5.63
N THR A 242 -5.16 -0.81 -5.59
CA THR A 242 -5.73 -1.66 -6.63
C THR A 242 -5.79 -0.98 -8.00
N THR A 243 -6.06 0.33 -8.07
CA THR A 243 -6.02 1.07 -9.35
C THR A 243 -4.59 1.20 -9.89
N ASN A 244 -3.60 1.41 -9.01
CA ASN A 244 -2.19 1.45 -9.40
C ASN A 244 -1.69 0.08 -9.89
N CYS A 245 -2.22 -1.03 -9.37
CA CYS A 245 -1.95 -2.36 -9.91
C CYS A 245 -2.65 -2.59 -11.26
N LEU A 246 -3.96 -2.33 -11.32
CA LEU A 246 -4.77 -2.67 -12.50
C LEU A 246 -4.51 -1.76 -13.71
N ALA A 247 -4.32 -0.46 -13.52
CA ALA A 247 -4.28 0.48 -14.64
C ALA A 247 -3.08 0.28 -15.59
N PRO A 248 -1.83 0.08 -15.11
CA PRO A 248 -0.70 -0.24 -15.99
C PRO A 248 -0.93 -1.54 -16.78
N LEU A 249 -1.38 -2.61 -16.11
CA LEU A 249 -1.69 -3.88 -16.76
C LEU A 249 -2.78 -3.72 -17.83
N ALA A 250 -3.88 -3.06 -17.48
CA ALA A 250 -4.98 -2.81 -18.41
C ALA A 250 -4.55 -1.94 -19.59
N LYS A 251 -3.66 -0.95 -19.37
CA LYS A 251 -3.12 -0.11 -20.44
C LYS A 251 -2.27 -0.93 -21.42
N ILE A 252 -1.35 -1.75 -20.93
CA ILE A 252 -0.52 -2.63 -21.76
C ILE A 252 -1.40 -3.52 -22.64
N ILE A 253 -2.41 -4.16 -22.05
CA ILE A 253 -3.32 -5.04 -22.80
C ILE A 253 -4.20 -4.25 -23.78
N HIS A 254 -4.74 -3.11 -23.36
CA HIS A 254 -5.62 -2.32 -24.23
C HIS A 254 -4.88 -1.73 -25.43
N ASP A 255 -3.66 -1.20 -25.23
CA ASP A 255 -2.88 -0.60 -26.30
C ASP A 255 -2.45 -1.62 -27.37
N ASN A 256 -2.27 -2.91 -26.99
CA ASN A 256 -1.77 -3.95 -27.90
C ASN A 256 -2.86 -4.87 -28.47
N PHE A 257 -3.93 -5.13 -27.70
CA PHE A 257 -4.96 -6.11 -28.05
C PHE A 257 -6.39 -5.55 -28.03
N GLY A 258 -6.59 -4.34 -27.49
CA GLY A 258 -7.91 -3.72 -27.37
C GLY A 258 -8.81 -4.43 -26.37
N ILE A 259 -8.95 -3.89 -25.15
CA ILE A 259 -9.98 -4.39 -24.21
C ILE A 259 -11.38 -3.96 -24.69
N VAL A 260 -12.27 -4.96 -24.87
CA VAL A 260 -13.68 -4.74 -25.15
C VAL A 260 -14.45 -4.52 -23.85
N GLU A 261 -14.30 -5.44 -22.91
CA GLU A 261 -14.91 -5.40 -21.58
C GLU A 261 -14.10 -6.26 -20.61
N GLY A 262 -14.23 -6.00 -19.30
CA GLY A 262 -13.57 -6.81 -18.29
C GLY A 262 -14.15 -6.64 -16.88
N LEU A 263 -13.99 -7.69 -16.10
CA LEU A 263 -14.34 -7.74 -14.70
C LEU A 263 -13.09 -8.01 -13.86
N MET A 264 -12.92 -7.22 -12.81
CA MET A 264 -11.83 -7.39 -11.87
C MET A 264 -12.33 -7.91 -10.53
N THR A 265 -11.63 -8.88 -9.98
CA THR A 265 -11.68 -9.22 -8.56
C THR A 265 -10.33 -8.90 -7.96
N THR A 266 -10.31 -8.24 -6.80
CA THR A 266 -9.08 -8.19 -6.00
C THR A 266 -9.25 -9.00 -4.72
N VAL A 267 -8.37 -9.97 -4.53
CA VAL A 267 -8.21 -10.65 -3.24
C VAL A 267 -7.23 -9.79 -2.45
N HIS A 268 -7.78 -9.08 -1.47
CA HIS A 268 -7.10 -7.95 -0.86
C HIS A 268 -6.83 -8.21 0.62
N ALA A 269 -5.61 -7.89 1.04
CA ALA A 269 -5.19 -7.97 2.43
C ALA A 269 -6.06 -7.12 3.38
N THR A 270 -5.94 -7.45 4.65
CA THR A 270 -6.51 -6.73 5.78
C THR A 270 -6.02 -5.28 5.82
N THR A 271 -6.93 -4.36 6.12
CA THR A 271 -6.64 -2.93 6.30
C THR A 271 -7.14 -2.48 7.67
N ALA A 272 -6.69 -1.29 8.10
CA ALA A 272 -7.08 -0.70 9.38
C ALA A 272 -8.60 -0.43 9.54
N THR A 273 -9.36 -0.47 8.45
CA THR A 273 -10.82 -0.23 8.50
C THR A 273 -11.62 -1.45 8.98
N GLN A 274 -11.06 -2.65 8.85
CA GLN A 274 -11.68 -3.91 9.28
C GLN A 274 -11.56 -4.13 10.79
N LYS A 275 -12.34 -5.06 11.34
CA LYS A 275 -12.41 -5.32 12.78
C LYS A 275 -11.76 -6.65 13.15
N THR A 276 -11.14 -6.68 14.34
CA THR A 276 -10.60 -7.91 14.93
C THR A 276 -11.70 -8.89 15.31
N VAL A 277 -12.82 -8.37 15.82
CA VAL A 277 -14.05 -9.11 16.16
C VAL A 277 -15.26 -8.41 15.54
N ASP A 278 -16.40 -9.09 15.45
CA ASP A 278 -17.62 -8.52 14.88
C ASP A 278 -18.01 -7.21 15.61
N GLY A 279 -18.25 -6.14 14.84
CA GLY A 279 -18.54 -4.82 15.36
C GLY A 279 -19.11 -3.86 14.31
N PRO A 280 -19.43 -2.61 14.69
CA PRO A 280 -20.01 -1.63 13.79
C PRO A 280 -19.01 -1.18 12.72
N SER A 281 -19.51 -0.98 11.50
CA SER A 281 -18.75 -0.46 10.36
C SER A 281 -19.51 0.71 9.72
N HIS A 282 -18.79 1.80 9.46
CA HIS A 282 -19.36 3.02 8.87
C HIS A 282 -19.62 2.90 7.38
N LYS A 283 -18.98 1.93 6.70
CA LYS A 283 -19.02 1.80 5.24
C LYS A 283 -20.07 0.80 4.77
N ASP A 284 -20.03 -0.41 5.34
CA ASP A 284 -20.92 -1.51 4.97
C ASP A 284 -20.97 -2.57 6.09
N TRP A 285 -22.04 -3.38 6.14
CA TRP A 285 -22.25 -4.37 7.19
C TRP A 285 -21.21 -5.51 7.18
N ARG A 286 -20.70 -5.87 5.99
CA ARG A 286 -19.75 -6.98 5.85
C ARG A 286 -18.38 -6.61 6.43
N GLY A 287 -17.95 -5.37 6.26
CA GLY A 287 -16.70 -4.82 6.83
C GLY A 287 -16.70 -4.72 8.36
N GLY A 288 -17.86 -4.89 9.00
CA GLY A 288 -17.96 -5.00 10.45
C GLY A 288 -17.60 -6.39 10.99
N ARG A 289 -17.52 -7.41 10.14
CA ARG A 289 -17.21 -8.79 10.56
C ARG A 289 -15.72 -8.98 10.83
N SER A 290 -15.38 -9.89 11.74
CA SER A 290 -14.01 -10.25 12.11
C SER A 290 -13.18 -10.63 10.89
N VAL A 291 -12.07 -9.94 10.66
CA VAL A 291 -11.22 -10.17 9.49
C VAL A 291 -10.44 -11.48 9.54
N ASN A 292 -10.14 -11.99 10.74
CA ASN A 292 -9.28 -13.17 10.90
C ASN A 292 -9.98 -14.49 10.53
N ASN A 293 -11.32 -14.50 10.48
CA ASN A 293 -12.12 -15.72 10.27
C ASN A 293 -13.04 -15.65 9.03
N ASN A 294 -12.95 -14.60 8.22
CA ASN A 294 -13.86 -14.40 7.10
C ASN A 294 -13.14 -14.05 5.79
N ILE A 295 -13.71 -14.53 4.69
CA ILE A 295 -13.54 -13.95 3.36
C ILE A 295 -14.68 -12.93 3.20
N ILE A 296 -14.36 -11.64 3.12
CA ILE A 296 -15.36 -10.56 3.21
C ILE A 296 -15.52 -9.91 1.83
N PRO A 297 -16.61 -10.15 1.10
CA PRO A 297 -16.85 -9.45 -0.16
C PRO A 297 -17.13 -7.97 0.11
N SER A 298 -16.51 -7.09 -0.68
CA SER A 298 -16.60 -5.64 -0.56
C SER A 298 -16.71 -4.99 -1.95
N SER A 299 -17.49 -3.92 -2.05
CA SER A 299 -17.52 -3.11 -3.27
C SER A 299 -16.26 -2.26 -3.37
N THR A 300 -15.77 -2.07 -4.60
CA THR A 300 -14.63 -1.19 -4.90
C THR A 300 -14.88 -0.38 -6.16
N GLY A 301 -14.49 0.89 -6.12
CA GLY A 301 -14.47 1.77 -7.29
C GLY A 301 -13.17 1.65 -8.10
N ALA A 302 -12.20 0.82 -7.68
CA ALA A 302 -10.85 0.82 -8.23
C ALA A 302 -10.80 0.51 -9.74
N ALA A 303 -11.58 -0.48 -10.20
CA ALA A 303 -11.67 -0.81 -11.62
C ALA A 303 -12.39 0.28 -12.42
N LYS A 304 -13.45 0.89 -11.87
CA LYS A 304 -14.13 2.04 -12.50
C LYS A 304 -13.19 3.25 -12.61
N ALA A 305 -12.31 3.44 -11.63
CA ALA A 305 -11.31 4.51 -11.64
C ALA A 305 -10.26 4.34 -12.75
N VAL A 306 -10.04 3.11 -13.26
CA VAL A 306 -9.21 2.90 -14.46
C VAL A 306 -9.78 3.67 -15.65
N GLY A 307 -11.11 3.70 -15.81
CA GLY A 307 -11.77 4.49 -16.85
C GLY A 307 -11.58 6.01 -16.71
N LYS A 308 -11.25 6.51 -15.51
CA LYS A 308 -10.91 7.93 -15.30
C LYS A 308 -9.47 8.25 -15.70
N VAL A 309 -8.53 7.33 -15.44
CA VAL A 309 -7.10 7.52 -15.79
C VAL A 309 -6.77 7.08 -17.21
N ILE A 310 -7.58 6.19 -17.79
CA ILE A 310 -7.50 5.73 -19.19
C ILE A 310 -8.90 5.92 -19.80
N PRO A 311 -9.20 7.09 -20.38
CA PRO A 311 -10.55 7.41 -20.86
C PRO A 311 -11.12 6.43 -21.90
N SER A 312 -10.28 5.79 -22.72
CA SER A 312 -10.69 4.77 -23.69
C SER A 312 -11.22 3.46 -23.06
N LEU A 313 -11.00 3.28 -21.75
CA LEU A 313 -11.51 2.18 -20.94
C LEU A 313 -12.73 2.59 -20.07
N ASN A 314 -13.21 3.82 -20.20
CA ASN A 314 -14.37 4.28 -19.45
C ASN A 314 -15.60 3.42 -19.79
N GLY A 315 -16.29 2.91 -18.76
CA GLY A 315 -17.42 2.01 -18.89
C GLY A 315 -17.08 0.56 -19.25
N LYS A 316 -15.81 0.23 -19.56
CA LYS A 316 -15.40 -1.13 -19.95
C LYS A 316 -14.93 -2.01 -18.80
N LEU A 317 -14.53 -1.40 -17.68
CA LEU A 317 -13.98 -2.11 -16.53
C LEU A 317 -14.75 -1.77 -15.24
N THR A 318 -15.13 -2.81 -14.51
CA THR A 318 -15.67 -2.71 -13.14
C THR A 318 -15.24 -3.94 -12.35
N GLY A 319 -15.50 -3.97 -11.05
CA GLY A 319 -15.06 -5.08 -10.23
C GLY A 319 -15.52 -5.04 -8.78
N LEU A 320 -15.08 -6.03 -8.02
CA LEU A 320 -15.30 -6.17 -6.58
C LEU A 320 -14.01 -6.60 -5.88
N ALA A 321 -14.06 -6.69 -4.56
CA ALA A 321 -12.96 -7.18 -3.75
C ALA A 321 -13.44 -8.29 -2.79
N PHE A 322 -12.54 -9.19 -2.43
CA PHE A 322 -12.64 -10.06 -1.27
C PHE A 322 -11.53 -9.69 -0.29
N ARG A 323 -11.89 -9.30 0.94
CA ARG A 323 -10.91 -9.14 2.00
C ARG A 323 -10.60 -10.49 2.63
N VAL A 324 -9.32 -10.80 2.80
CA VAL A 324 -8.84 -12.08 3.32
C VAL A 324 -7.88 -11.88 4.49
N PRO A 325 -7.68 -12.90 5.36
CA PRO A 325 -6.84 -12.79 6.56
C PRO A 325 -5.33 -12.83 6.24
N THR A 326 -4.89 -12.00 5.30
CA THR A 326 -3.48 -11.67 5.08
C THR A 326 -3.22 -10.24 5.58
N LEU A 327 -2.03 -9.98 6.11
CA LEU A 327 -1.69 -8.70 6.72
C LEU A 327 -1.22 -7.65 5.72
N ASP A 328 -0.68 -8.10 4.58
CA ASP A 328 -0.26 -7.27 3.48
C ASP A 328 -0.20 -8.09 2.20
N VAL A 329 0.08 -7.41 1.09
CA VAL A 329 0.07 -7.92 -0.28
C VAL A 329 -1.31 -8.39 -0.72
N SER A 330 -1.69 -7.92 -1.90
CA SER A 330 -2.96 -8.19 -2.53
C SER A 330 -2.72 -8.65 -3.97
N VAL A 331 -3.76 -9.22 -4.57
CA VAL A 331 -3.71 -9.68 -5.96
C VAL A 331 -4.93 -9.19 -6.73
N VAL A 332 -4.71 -8.80 -7.97
CA VAL A 332 -5.73 -8.50 -8.98
C VAL A 332 -5.90 -9.74 -9.85
N ASP A 333 -7.16 -10.15 -10.00
CA ASP A 333 -7.65 -11.07 -11.02
C ASP A 333 -8.44 -10.24 -12.04
N LEU A 334 -7.90 -10.10 -13.25
CA LEU A 334 -8.52 -9.39 -14.36
C LEU A 334 -8.99 -10.39 -15.41
N VAL A 335 -10.30 -10.58 -15.52
CA VAL A 335 -10.92 -11.33 -16.63
C VAL A 335 -11.34 -10.35 -17.71
N VAL A 336 -10.77 -10.48 -18.90
CA VAL A 336 -11.01 -9.54 -20.00
C VAL A 336 -11.31 -10.26 -21.30
N ARG A 337 -12.18 -9.63 -22.09
CA ARG A 337 -12.36 -9.93 -23.51
C ARG A 337 -11.57 -8.92 -24.34
N ILE A 338 -10.66 -9.42 -25.15
CA ILE A 338 -9.80 -8.62 -26.04
C ILE A 338 -10.32 -8.68 -27.49
N GLU A 339 -10.12 -7.62 -28.25
CA GLU A 339 -10.58 -7.44 -29.62
C GLU A 339 -9.69 -8.18 -30.61
N LYS A 340 -8.37 -7.94 -30.55
CA LYS A 340 -7.39 -8.66 -31.34
C LYS A 340 -7.13 -10.03 -30.69
N PRO A 341 -7.39 -11.15 -31.38
CA PRO A 341 -7.08 -12.47 -30.83
C PRO A 341 -5.57 -12.60 -30.61
N ALA A 342 -5.18 -13.27 -29.53
CA ALA A 342 -3.79 -13.55 -29.20
C ALA A 342 -3.69 -14.89 -28.47
N THR A 343 -2.52 -15.51 -28.51
CA THR A 343 -2.16 -16.61 -27.62
C THR A 343 -1.70 -16.08 -26.26
N TYR A 344 -1.78 -16.89 -25.22
CA TYR A 344 -1.31 -16.51 -23.89
C TYR A 344 0.20 -16.19 -23.88
N GLU A 345 0.98 -16.89 -24.69
CA GLU A 345 2.41 -16.61 -24.88
C GLU A 345 2.67 -15.22 -25.48
N GLU A 346 1.89 -14.78 -26.47
CA GLU A 346 1.98 -13.42 -27.01
C GLU A 346 1.60 -12.36 -25.98
N ILE A 347 0.58 -12.62 -25.15
CA ILE A 347 0.19 -11.73 -24.06
C ILE A 347 1.32 -11.63 -23.02
N LYS A 348 1.88 -12.76 -22.59
CA LYS A 348 3.03 -12.81 -21.67
C LYS A 348 4.23 -12.06 -22.23
N ALA A 349 4.61 -12.31 -23.47
CA ALA A 349 5.73 -11.65 -24.13
C ALA A 349 5.52 -10.13 -24.21
N THR A 350 4.28 -9.68 -24.48
CA THR A 350 3.93 -8.26 -24.52
C THR A 350 4.06 -7.61 -23.14
N ILE A 351 3.57 -8.26 -22.07
CA ILE A 351 3.70 -7.75 -20.70
C ILE A 351 5.17 -7.75 -20.27
N LYS A 352 5.94 -8.79 -20.60
CA LYS A 352 7.37 -8.87 -20.30
C LYS A 352 8.15 -7.75 -20.98
N ALA A 353 7.94 -7.54 -22.28
CA ALA A 353 8.56 -6.46 -23.02
C ALA A 353 8.19 -5.07 -22.47
N ALA A 354 6.95 -4.89 -22.02
CA ALA A 354 6.53 -3.68 -21.34
C ALA A 354 7.23 -3.50 -19.98
N ALA A 355 7.29 -4.56 -19.16
CA ALA A 355 7.93 -4.57 -17.85
C ALA A 355 9.44 -4.29 -17.93
N GLU A 356 10.15 -4.87 -18.91
CA GLU A 356 11.59 -4.63 -19.13
C GLU A 356 11.84 -3.31 -19.86
N GLY A 357 10.85 -2.86 -20.63
CA GLY A 357 10.86 -1.65 -21.43
C GLY A 357 10.08 -0.52 -20.77
N SER A 358 9.01 -0.05 -21.42
CA SER A 358 8.33 1.21 -21.09
C SER A 358 7.75 1.32 -19.68
N TYR A 359 7.53 0.22 -18.97
CA TYR A 359 6.96 0.14 -17.62
C TYR A 359 7.97 -0.30 -16.53
N LYS A 360 9.27 -0.40 -16.83
CA LYS A 360 10.32 -0.79 -15.85
C LYS A 360 10.23 -0.01 -14.55
N GLY A 361 10.10 -0.71 -13.42
CA GLY A 361 9.95 -0.15 -12.07
C GLY A 361 8.52 0.21 -11.65
N ILE A 362 7.56 0.10 -12.57
CA ILE A 362 6.11 0.22 -12.30
C ILE A 362 5.43 -1.14 -12.46
N VAL A 363 5.74 -1.83 -13.55
CA VAL A 363 5.28 -3.20 -13.83
C VAL A 363 6.48 -4.14 -13.83
N GLU A 364 6.32 -5.29 -13.20
CA GLU A 364 7.27 -6.40 -13.24
C GLU A 364 6.61 -7.67 -13.77
N TYR A 365 7.42 -8.62 -14.18
CA TYR A 365 7.01 -9.89 -14.77
C TYR A 365 7.69 -11.04 -14.03
N SER A 366 6.93 -12.03 -13.58
CA SER A 366 7.46 -13.21 -12.91
C SER A 366 6.88 -14.50 -13.52
N GLU A 367 7.75 -15.49 -13.72
CA GLU A 367 7.41 -16.89 -14.06
C GLU A 367 7.62 -17.83 -12.86
N ASP A 368 8.09 -17.31 -11.74
CA ASP A 368 8.35 -18.08 -10.54
C ASP A 368 7.04 -18.52 -9.88
N GLN A 369 7.08 -19.64 -9.15
CA GLN A 369 5.93 -20.14 -8.38
C GLN A 369 5.81 -19.38 -7.05
N VAL A 370 5.38 -18.13 -7.15
CA VAL A 370 5.30 -17.14 -6.07
C VAL A 370 4.00 -17.21 -5.26
N VAL A 371 4.04 -16.68 -4.04
CA VAL A 371 2.88 -16.45 -3.17
C VAL A 371 2.93 -15.05 -2.57
N SER A 372 1.86 -14.63 -1.90
CA SER A 372 1.71 -13.25 -1.41
C SER A 372 2.89 -12.74 -0.57
N THR A 373 3.50 -13.59 0.27
CA THR A 373 4.59 -13.17 1.15
C THR A 373 5.88 -12.81 0.43
N ASP A 374 6.07 -13.27 -0.81
CA ASP A 374 7.26 -12.99 -1.61
C ASP A 374 7.32 -11.53 -2.06
N PHE A 375 6.17 -10.83 -2.02
CA PHE A 375 6.04 -9.43 -2.43
C PHE A 375 5.95 -8.45 -1.26
N ILE A 376 6.21 -8.87 -0.02
CA ILE A 376 6.20 -7.93 1.12
C ILE A 376 7.38 -6.95 0.98
N GLY A 377 7.08 -5.66 0.97
CA GLY A 377 8.06 -4.59 0.72
C GLY A 377 8.37 -4.38 -0.76
N HIS A 378 7.62 -5.00 -1.68
CA HIS A 378 7.88 -4.83 -3.11
C HIS A 378 7.50 -3.42 -3.58
N THR A 379 8.34 -2.79 -4.41
CA THR A 379 8.18 -1.39 -4.82
C THR A 379 7.37 -1.21 -6.09
N ALA A 380 7.27 -2.22 -6.95
CA ALA A 380 6.44 -2.21 -8.14
C ALA A 380 4.95 -2.01 -7.83
N SER A 381 4.22 -1.40 -8.77
CA SER A 381 2.76 -1.21 -8.64
C SER A 381 1.98 -2.45 -9.03
N SER A 382 2.52 -3.23 -9.97
CA SER A 382 1.89 -4.41 -10.55
C SER A 382 2.98 -5.42 -10.91
N ILE A 383 2.94 -6.60 -10.30
CA ILE A 383 3.82 -7.72 -10.65
C ILE A 383 2.95 -8.75 -11.36
N PHE A 384 3.11 -8.92 -12.66
CA PHE A 384 2.32 -9.89 -13.44
C PHE A 384 2.82 -11.30 -13.18
N ASP A 385 1.91 -12.18 -12.80
CA ASP A 385 2.16 -13.59 -12.54
C ASP A 385 1.82 -14.40 -13.79
N ALA A 386 2.87 -14.74 -14.54
CA ALA A 386 2.74 -15.43 -15.81
C ALA A 386 2.14 -16.84 -15.66
N GLY A 387 2.41 -17.52 -14.54
CA GLY A 387 1.98 -18.88 -14.27
C GLY A 387 0.57 -18.99 -13.70
N ALA A 388 0.05 -17.94 -13.05
CA ALA A 388 -1.26 -17.96 -12.39
C ALA A 388 -2.43 -17.55 -13.31
N GLY A 389 -2.17 -16.86 -14.43
CA GLY A 389 -3.20 -16.55 -15.42
C GLY A 389 -3.61 -17.75 -16.26
N ILE A 390 -4.74 -17.63 -16.96
CA ILE A 390 -5.26 -18.69 -17.82
C ILE A 390 -6.07 -18.11 -18.98
N GLN A 391 -5.93 -18.71 -20.17
CA GLN A 391 -6.67 -18.33 -21.35
C GLN A 391 -7.75 -19.35 -21.68
N LEU A 392 -8.99 -18.90 -21.90
CA LEU A 392 -10.10 -19.76 -22.32
C LEU A 392 -10.20 -19.84 -23.85
N SER A 393 -10.00 -18.71 -24.53
CA SER A 393 -10.06 -18.61 -26.00
C SER A 393 -9.11 -17.49 -26.48
N PRO A 394 -8.82 -17.40 -27.78
CA PRO A 394 -7.97 -16.34 -28.33
C PRO A 394 -8.38 -14.91 -27.93
N ASN A 395 -9.65 -14.69 -27.58
CA ASN A 395 -10.19 -13.40 -27.19
C ASN A 395 -10.59 -13.28 -25.70
N PHE A 396 -10.47 -14.34 -24.89
CA PHE A 396 -10.95 -14.32 -23.51
C PHE A 396 -9.91 -14.90 -22.55
N VAL A 397 -9.41 -14.04 -21.65
CA VAL A 397 -8.24 -14.35 -20.83
C VAL A 397 -8.39 -13.80 -19.40
N LYS A 398 -7.80 -14.54 -18.46
CA LYS A 398 -7.62 -14.16 -17.07
C LYS A 398 -6.15 -13.83 -16.83
N LEU A 399 -5.90 -12.64 -16.29
CA LEU A 399 -4.57 -12.12 -15.98
C LEU A 399 -4.46 -11.86 -14.48
N ILE A 400 -3.38 -12.34 -13.87
CA ILE A 400 -3.13 -12.22 -12.44
C ILE A 400 -1.98 -11.25 -12.21
N SER A 401 -2.16 -10.31 -11.28
CA SER A 401 -1.07 -9.43 -10.86
C SER A 401 -1.06 -9.13 -9.37
N TRP A 402 0.08 -9.36 -8.74
CA TRP A 402 0.35 -9.05 -7.35
C TRP A 402 0.70 -7.58 -7.15
N TYR A 403 0.48 -7.09 -5.94
CA TYR A 403 0.92 -5.77 -5.51
C TYR A 403 1.02 -5.73 -3.99
N ASP A 404 2.13 -5.18 -3.48
CA ASP A 404 2.16 -4.71 -2.10
C ASP A 404 1.27 -3.46 -2.01
N ASN A 405 0.10 -3.63 -1.40
CA ASN A 405 -0.90 -2.58 -1.29
C ASN A 405 -0.46 -1.39 -0.41
N GLU A 406 0.65 -1.52 0.31
CA GLU A 406 1.21 -0.45 1.12
C GLU A 406 2.51 0.08 0.55
N TRP A 407 3.50 -0.79 0.31
CA TRP A 407 4.84 -0.38 -0.10
C TRP A 407 4.87 0.15 -1.52
N GLY A 408 4.38 -0.63 -2.49
CA GLY A 408 4.30 -0.21 -3.89
C GLY A 408 3.45 1.04 -4.07
N TYR A 409 2.31 1.11 -3.37
CA TYR A 409 1.46 2.31 -3.38
C TYR A 409 2.15 3.53 -2.78
N SER A 410 2.83 3.39 -1.64
CA SER A 410 3.54 4.49 -1.00
C SER A 410 4.71 5.00 -1.85
N ARG A 411 5.40 4.10 -2.56
CA ARG A 411 6.40 4.50 -3.56
C ARG A 411 5.75 5.39 -4.64
N ARG A 412 4.59 5.01 -5.17
CA ARG A 412 3.85 5.84 -6.14
C ARG A 412 3.45 7.21 -5.62
N VAL A 413 3.17 7.34 -4.32
CA VAL A 413 2.91 8.64 -3.69
C VAL A 413 4.16 9.53 -3.75
N CYS A 414 5.35 8.99 -3.44
CA CYS A 414 6.62 9.71 -3.57
C CYS A 414 6.90 10.10 -5.03
N ASP A 415 6.72 9.17 -5.97
CA ASP A 415 6.94 9.44 -7.40
C ASP A 415 6.03 10.55 -7.94
N LEU A 416 4.75 10.55 -7.54
CA LEU A 416 3.78 11.57 -7.93
C LEU A 416 4.11 12.93 -7.30
N LEU A 417 4.56 12.94 -6.04
CA LEU A 417 5.03 14.14 -5.35
C LEU A 417 6.17 14.80 -6.13
N VAL A 418 7.20 14.01 -6.45
CA VAL A 418 8.36 14.46 -7.20
C VAL A 418 7.98 14.98 -8.58
N TYR A 419 7.13 14.24 -9.29
CA TYR A 419 6.61 14.69 -10.58
C TYR A 419 5.88 16.03 -10.47
N ALA A 420 4.93 16.14 -9.54
CA ALA A 420 4.14 17.35 -9.34
C ALA A 420 5.04 18.56 -9.06
N ALA A 421 6.04 18.41 -8.18
CA ALA A 421 6.91 19.52 -7.83
C ALA A 421 7.76 20.01 -9.00
N ALA A 422 8.30 19.11 -9.80
CA ALA A 422 9.06 19.50 -10.98
C ALA A 422 8.20 20.15 -12.07
N GLN A 423 6.95 19.69 -12.25
CA GLN A 423 6.02 20.35 -13.18
C GLN A 423 5.60 21.73 -12.67
N ASP A 424 5.38 21.88 -11.37
CA ASP A 424 5.09 23.16 -10.72
C ASP A 424 6.26 24.14 -10.87
N ALA A 425 7.50 23.68 -10.63
CA ALA A 425 8.70 24.49 -10.81
C ALA A 425 8.88 24.95 -12.28
N LYS A 426 8.63 24.07 -13.26
CA LYS A 426 8.62 24.42 -14.69
C LYS A 426 7.54 25.44 -15.05
N ALA A 427 6.43 25.45 -14.31
CA ALA A 427 5.36 26.43 -14.43
C ALA A 427 5.61 27.73 -13.64
N GLY A 428 6.71 27.81 -12.87
CA GLY A 428 7.05 28.97 -12.04
C GLY A 428 6.29 29.07 -10.72
N LEU A 429 5.87 27.94 -10.14
CA LEU A 429 5.07 27.84 -8.90
C LEU A 429 5.86 27.40 -7.65
#